data_AF-Q6WS91-F1
#
_entry.id   AF-Q6WS91-F1
#
_cell.length_a   1.000
_cell.length_b   1.000
_cell.length_c   1.000
_cell.angle_alpha   90.00
_cell.angle_beta   90.00
_cell.angle_gamma   90.00
#
_symmetry.space_group_name_H-M   'P 1'
#
loop_
_entity.id
_entity.type
_entity.pdbx_description
1 polymer ?
#
loop_
_entity_poly.entity_id
_entity_poly.type
_entity_poly.pdbx_seq_one_letter_code
_entity_poly.pdbx_strand_id
1 'polypeptide(L)'
;GQGTQWAGMARALLSSSTAFASRMSECAVALSPFVEWSLLDVLDDADALERVDVVQPALWAVMVSLAEVWRSYGVEPAAAVGHSQGEIAAAVVAGGLSLRDGARVAALRSRVIGTVLAGRGGMVSVASPVDEVRRRIEALSGAVAVAAVNGPSSTVVSSTPEALDVLLARCERDGIRARRVAVSYASHSSQVDEVRERILTDLAPVEPQAFAVPFFSTVNGEWLGADRGPDAEYWYRNLR
;
A
#
# COMPACT_ATOMS: atom_id res chain seq x y z
N GLY A 1 2.47 -0.10 -4.79
CA GLY A 1 2.60 -0.46 -3.36
C GLY A 1 3.75 0.31 -2.74
N GLN A 2 4.19 -0.05 -1.52
CA GLN A 2 5.40 0.53 -0.91
C GLN A 2 6.68 -0.08 -1.53
N GLY A 3 7.77 0.68 -1.57
CA GLY A 3 9.09 0.23 -2.03
C GLY A 3 9.61 0.90 -3.30
N THR A 4 8.84 1.82 -3.89
CA THR A 4 9.20 2.59 -5.10
C THR A 4 9.59 4.03 -4.81
N GLN A 5 9.48 4.46 -3.54
CA GLN A 5 9.80 5.81 -3.11
C GLN A 5 11.30 6.09 -3.21
N TRP A 6 11.63 7.37 -3.40
CA TRP A 6 12.98 7.91 -3.30
C TRP A 6 12.89 9.42 -3.02
N ALA A 7 13.89 9.97 -2.33
CA ALA A 7 13.93 11.40 -2.01
C ALA A 7 14.03 12.24 -3.31
N GLY A 8 13.10 13.16 -3.50
CA GLY A 8 12.97 13.96 -4.73
C GLY A 8 12.08 13.34 -5.81
N MET A 9 11.34 12.26 -5.50
CA MET A 9 10.52 11.52 -6.48
C MET A 9 9.49 12.35 -7.25
N ALA A 10 9.08 13.49 -6.69
CA ALA A 10 8.08 14.38 -7.28
C ALA A 10 8.69 15.69 -7.84
N ARG A 11 9.94 16.02 -7.51
CA ARG A 11 10.50 17.38 -7.64
C ARG A 11 10.47 17.90 -9.07
N ALA A 12 10.90 17.09 -10.03
CA ALA A 12 10.92 17.50 -11.44
C ALA A 12 9.50 17.75 -11.97
N LEU A 13 8.53 16.88 -11.61
CA LEU A 13 7.16 17.02 -12.09
C LEU A 13 6.39 18.16 -11.42
N LEU A 14 6.72 18.49 -10.16
CA LEU A 14 6.16 19.66 -9.48
C LEU A 14 6.49 20.97 -10.22
N SER A 15 7.65 21.06 -10.86
CA SER A 15 8.05 22.25 -11.62
C SER A 15 7.68 22.18 -13.11
N SER A 16 7.63 20.99 -13.69
CA SER A 16 7.48 20.82 -15.15
C SER A 16 6.06 20.44 -15.61
N SER A 17 5.14 20.06 -14.71
CA SER A 17 3.79 19.61 -15.06
C SER A 17 2.72 20.28 -14.20
N THR A 18 1.93 21.17 -14.82
CA THR A 18 0.81 21.84 -14.14
C THR A 18 -0.25 20.85 -13.63
N ALA A 19 -0.53 19.78 -14.40
CA ALA A 19 -1.49 18.75 -13.99
C ALA A 19 -1.02 18.01 -12.73
N PHE A 20 0.28 17.64 -12.69
CA PHE A 20 0.88 17.01 -11.52
C PHE A 20 0.87 17.94 -10.31
N ALA A 21 1.34 19.18 -10.48
CA ALA A 21 1.44 20.16 -9.40
C ALA A 21 0.06 20.48 -8.80
N SER A 22 -0.96 20.69 -9.64
CA SER A 22 -2.33 20.94 -9.19
C SER A 22 -2.86 19.78 -8.34
N ARG A 23 -2.75 18.54 -8.85
CA ARG A 23 -3.26 17.38 -8.12
C ARG A 23 -2.47 17.10 -6.84
N MET A 24 -1.15 17.33 -6.83
CA MET A 24 -0.35 17.24 -5.61
C MET A 24 -0.79 18.25 -4.56
N SER A 25 -1.10 19.50 -4.95
CA SER A 25 -1.63 20.51 -4.04
C SER A 25 -3.00 20.11 -3.46
N GLU A 26 -3.90 19.56 -4.28
CA GLU A 26 -5.19 19.04 -3.81
C GLU A 26 -5.00 17.87 -2.84
N CYS A 27 -4.08 16.95 -3.12
CA CYS A 27 -3.72 15.86 -2.20
C CYS A 27 -3.17 16.39 -0.87
N ALA A 28 -2.33 17.44 -0.89
CA ALA A 28 -1.80 18.06 0.33
C ALA A 28 -2.93 18.64 1.20
N VAL A 29 -3.88 19.35 0.57
CA VAL A 29 -5.08 19.88 1.26
C VAL A 29 -5.91 18.73 1.84
N ALA A 30 -6.16 17.68 1.06
CA ALA A 30 -6.95 16.52 1.51
C ALA A 30 -6.30 15.74 2.67
N LEU A 31 -4.97 15.68 2.71
CA LEU A 31 -4.21 15.00 3.77
C LEU A 31 -4.10 15.82 5.06
N SER A 32 -4.05 17.15 4.95
CA SER A 32 -3.79 18.05 6.08
C SER A 32 -4.61 17.81 7.36
N PRO A 33 -5.89 17.35 7.34
CA PRO A 33 -6.62 17.05 8.55
C PRO A 33 -6.17 15.76 9.28
N PHE A 34 -5.38 14.92 8.63
CA PHE A 34 -5.04 13.56 9.10
C PHE A 34 -3.56 13.36 9.42
N VAL A 35 -2.71 14.34 9.08
CA VAL A 35 -1.25 14.29 9.24
C VAL A 35 -0.73 15.57 9.91
N GLU A 36 0.41 15.48 10.58
CA GLU A 36 1.06 16.61 11.27
C GLU A 36 2.29 17.14 10.51
N TRP A 37 2.46 16.74 9.25
CA TRP A 37 3.59 17.10 8.41
C TRP A 37 3.12 17.69 7.07
N SER A 38 3.99 18.43 6.39
CA SER A 38 3.73 19.00 5.07
C SER A 38 4.07 17.99 3.98
N LEU A 39 3.12 17.70 3.09
CA LEU A 39 3.33 16.76 1.99
C LEU A 39 4.48 17.17 1.08
N LEU A 40 4.63 18.47 0.80
CA LEU A 40 5.67 18.91 -0.12
C LEU A 40 7.07 18.83 0.52
N ASP A 41 7.16 19.05 1.84
CA ASP A 41 8.44 19.07 2.55
C ASP A 41 9.02 17.65 2.68
N VAL A 42 8.17 16.65 2.95
CA VAL A 42 8.63 15.26 3.15
C VAL A 42 9.07 14.56 1.85
N LEU A 43 8.75 15.10 0.67
CA LEU A 43 9.10 14.46 -0.62
C LEU A 43 10.60 14.47 -0.90
N ASP A 44 11.33 15.41 -0.32
CA ASP A 44 12.79 15.56 -0.48
C ASP A 44 13.57 15.01 0.73
N ASP A 45 12.87 14.55 1.78
CA ASP A 45 13.46 14.04 3.01
C ASP A 45 13.49 12.50 2.99
N ALA A 46 14.68 11.94 2.82
CA ALA A 46 14.88 10.50 2.76
C ALA A 46 14.48 9.81 4.08
N ASP A 47 14.81 10.41 5.22
CA ASP A 47 14.56 9.85 6.55
C ASP A 47 13.05 9.88 6.86
N ALA A 48 12.36 10.96 6.47
CA ALA A 48 10.91 11.04 6.57
C ALA A 48 10.24 9.92 5.75
N LEU A 49 10.74 9.62 4.55
CA LEU A 49 10.21 8.55 3.68
C LEU A 49 10.52 7.13 4.16
N GLU A 50 11.30 6.94 5.23
CA GLU A 50 11.43 5.64 5.91
C GLU A 50 10.24 5.35 6.83
N ARG A 51 9.57 6.39 7.32
CA ARG A 51 8.40 6.26 8.20
C ARG A 51 7.16 5.83 7.42
N VAL A 52 6.52 4.73 7.85
CA VAL A 52 5.34 4.18 7.16
C VAL A 52 4.17 5.17 7.08
N ASP A 53 3.96 5.95 8.15
CA ASP A 53 2.90 6.95 8.27
C ASP A 53 3.14 8.22 7.42
N VAL A 54 4.34 8.34 6.85
CA VAL A 54 4.70 9.39 5.88
C VAL A 54 4.70 8.83 4.45
N VAL A 55 5.40 7.71 4.24
CA VAL A 55 5.65 7.17 2.90
C VAL A 55 4.38 6.66 2.21
N GLN A 56 3.43 6.06 2.94
CA GLN A 56 2.20 5.56 2.33
C GLN A 56 1.32 6.71 1.82
N PRO A 57 1.00 7.75 2.62
CA PRO A 57 0.27 8.90 2.11
C PRO A 57 1.01 9.69 1.02
N ALA A 58 2.34 9.83 1.12
CA ALA A 58 3.13 10.50 0.09
C ALA A 58 3.08 9.74 -1.25
N LEU A 59 3.26 8.42 -1.23
CA LEU A 59 3.13 7.59 -2.44
C LEU A 59 1.70 7.62 -2.99
N TRP A 60 0.68 7.61 -2.14
CA TRP A 60 -0.72 7.77 -2.57
C TRP A 60 -0.90 9.08 -3.36
N ALA A 61 -0.41 10.20 -2.83
CA ALA A 61 -0.51 11.50 -3.50
C ALA A 61 0.23 11.53 -4.84
N VAL A 62 1.44 10.95 -4.90
CA VAL A 62 2.21 10.83 -6.14
C VAL A 62 1.48 9.96 -7.16
N MET A 63 0.95 8.79 -6.77
CA MET A 63 0.23 7.90 -7.69
C MET A 63 -1.04 8.55 -8.25
N VAL A 64 -1.84 9.22 -7.42
CA VAL A 64 -3.04 9.95 -7.85
C VAL A 64 -2.67 11.11 -8.77
N SER A 65 -1.58 11.83 -8.48
CA SER A 65 -1.13 12.95 -9.32
C SER A 65 -0.53 12.51 -10.65
N LEU A 66 0.17 11.37 -10.69
CA LEU A 66 0.64 10.77 -11.95
C LEU A 66 -0.54 10.33 -12.83
N ALA A 67 -1.62 9.82 -12.25
CA ALA A 67 -2.82 9.48 -13.03
C ALA A 67 -3.41 10.71 -13.75
N GLU A 68 -3.39 11.89 -13.10
CA GLU A 68 -3.83 13.14 -13.75
C GLU A 68 -2.87 13.62 -14.84
N VAL A 69 -1.58 13.33 -14.73
CA VAL A 69 -0.65 13.58 -15.84
C VAL A 69 -1.04 12.74 -17.04
N TRP A 70 -1.33 11.45 -16.87
CA TRP A 70 -1.77 10.61 -17.99
C TRP A 70 -3.07 11.13 -18.63
N ARG A 71 -4.06 11.52 -17.80
CA ARG A 71 -5.32 12.09 -18.27
C ARG A 71 -5.13 13.42 -19.01
N SER A 72 -4.18 14.26 -18.61
CA SER A 72 -3.91 15.53 -19.30
C SER A 72 -3.38 15.34 -20.73
N TYR A 73 -2.86 14.15 -21.06
CA TYR A 73 -2.52 13.72 -22.41
C TYR A 73 -3.60 12.88 -23.09
N GLY A 74 -4.81 12.82 -22.52
CA GLY A 74 -5.95 12.07 -23.07
C GLY A 74 -5.89 10.55 -22.85
N VAL A 75 -5.01 10.07 -21.95
CA VAL A 75 -4.92 8.64 -21.62
C VAL A 75 -5.87 8.36 -20.44
N GLU A 76 -7.04 7.81 -20.77
CA GLU A 76 -8.03 7.39 -19.78
C GLU A 76 -7.90 5.90 -19.43
N PRO A 77 -7.94 5.52 -18.14
CA PRO A 77 -7.88 4.14 -17.75
C PRO A 77 -9.20 3.41 -18.09
N ALA A 78 -9.10 2.29 -18.80
CA ALA A 78 -10.23 1.39 -19.02
C ALA A 78 -10.53 0.49 -17.80
N ALA A 79 -9.56 0.35 -16.90
CA ALA A 79 -9.68 -0.37 -15.63
C ALA A 79 -8.59 0.12 -14.65
N ALA A 80 -8.81 -0.09 -13.36
CA ALA A 80 -7.85 0.18 -12.31
C ALA A 80 -7.58 -1.09 -11.48
N VAL A 81 -6.31 -1.30 -11.16
CA VAL A 81 -5.84 -2.34 -10.22
C VAL A 81 -4.81 -1.72 -9.29
N GLY A 82 -4.87 -2.05 -8.01
CA GLY A 82 -3.89 -1.62 -7.03
C GLY A 82 -3.19 -2.80 -6.37
N HIS A 83 -2.08 -2.53 -5.69
CA HIS A 83 -1.35 -3.54 -4.93
C HIS A 83 -1.22 -3.10 -3.48
N SER A 84 -1.89 -3.82 -2.57
CA SER A 84 -2.01 -3.45 -1.14
C SER A 84 -2.47 -1.99 -1.01
N GLN A 85 -1.68 -1.11 -0.38
CA GLN A 85 -1.97 0.33 -0.28
C GLN A 85 -2.22 1.03 -1.63
N GLY A 86 -1.69 0.48 -2.73
CA GLY A 86 -1.91 1.02 -4.07
C GLY A 86 -3.37 0.97 -4.51
N GLU A 87 -4.18 0.09 -3.90
CA GLU A 87 -5.63 0.09 -4.13
C GLU A 87 -6.31 1.37 -3.68
N ILE A 88 -5.76 2.09 -2.70
CA ILE A 88 -6.32 3.37 -2.24
C ILE A 88 -6.22 4.41 -3.36
N ALA A 89 -5.07 4.48 -4.05
CA ALA A 89 -4.90 5.36 -5.20
C ALA A 89 -5.75 4.89 -6.39
N ALA A 90 -5.79 3.59 -6.67
CA ALA A 90 -6.62 3.03 -7.74
C ALA A 90 -8.12 3.29 -7.51
N ALA A 91 -8.61 3.21 -6.27
CA ALA A 91 -10.00 3.48 -5.93
C ALA A 91 -10.35 4.97 -6.13
N VAL A 92 -9.44 5.89 -5.79
CA VAL A 92 -9.62 7.32 -6.08
C VAL A 92 -9.63 7.58 -7.58
N VAL A 93 -8.67 7.02 -8.33
CA VAL A 93 -8.58 7.20 -9.79
C VAL A 93 -9.81 6.63 -10.50
N ALA A 94 -10.34 5.52 -10.00
CA ALA A 94 -11.55 4.87 -10.50
C ALA A 94 -12.86 5.56 -10.05
N GLY A 95 -12.79 6.57 -9.18
CA GLY A 95 -13.96 7.29 -8.66
C GLY A 95 -14.70 6.58 -7.53
N GLY A 96 -14.22 5.43 -7.06
CA GLY A 96 -14.83 4.69 -5.95
C GLY A 96 -14.57 5.30 -4.57
N LEU A 97 -13.63 6.23 -4.48
CA LEU A 97 -13.40 7.07 -3.31
C LEU A 97 -13.23 8.53 -3.73
N SER A 98 -13.73 9.44 -2.89
CA SER A 98 -13.38 10.84 -2.97
C SER A 98 -11.89 11.05 -2.67
N LEU A 99 -11.30 12.17 -3.10
CA LEU A 99 -9.90 12.49 -2.78
C LEU A 99 -9.69 12.58 -1.25
N ARG A 100 -10.66 13.14 -0.53
CA ARG A 100 -10.62 13.27 0.93
C ARG A 100 -10.66 11.91 1.62
N ASP A 101 -11.49 10.99 1.15
CA ASP A 101 -11.57 9.64 1.73
C ASP A 101 -10.34 8.80 1.38
N GLY A 102 -9.81 8.95 0.16
CA GLY A 102 -8.51 8.36 -0.18
C GLY A 102 -7.39 8.84 0.74
N ALA A 103 -7.33 10.14 1.02
CA ALA A 103 -6.39 10.72 1.97
C ALA A 103 -6.59 10.18 3.39
N ARG A 104 -7.84 10.09 3.85
CA ARG A 104 -8.20 9.52 5.16
C ARG A 104 -7.72 8.08 5.27
N VAL A 105 -8.05 7.23 4.30
CA VAL A 105 -7.64 5.82 4.30
C VAL A 105 -6.12 5.70 4.31
N ALA A 106 -5.42 6.42 3.41
CA ALA A 106 -3.96 6.36 3.34
C ALA A 106 -3.28 6.81 4.66
N ALA A 107 -3.72 7.94 5.23
CA ALA A 107 -3.14 8.50 6.45
C ALA A 107 -3.45 7.66 7.69
N LEU A 108 -4.72 7.31 7.91
CA LEU A 108 -5.12 6.65 9.16
C LEU A 108 -4.69 5.18 9.20
N ARG A 109 -4.71 4.48 8.05
CA ARG A 109 -4.17 3.12 7.91
C ARG A 109 -2.67 3.09 8.22
N SER A 110 -1.91 3.99 7.61
CA SER A 110 -0.46 4.00 7.79
C SER A 110 -0.04 4.44 9.19
N ARG A 111 -0.78 5.38 9.80
CA ARG A 111 -0.58 5.79 11.20
C ARG A 111 -0.74 4.62 12.16
N VAL A 112 -1.82 3.84 12.07
CA VAL A 112 -2.02 2.71 13.01
C VAL A 112 -0.99 1.60 12.79
N ILE A 113 -0.57 1.36 11.55
CA ILE A 113 0.55 0.46 11.26
C ILE A 113 1.83 0.96 11.96
N GLY A 114 2.14 2.25 11.79
CA GLY A 114 3.33 2.88 12.36
C GLY A 114 3.37 2.84 13.88
N THR A 115 2.23 3.03 14.55
CA THR A 115 2.19 3.10 16.02
C THR A 115 2.07 1.74 16.70
N VAL A 116 1.43 0.76 16.05
CA VAL A 116 1.11 -0.54 16.69
C VAL A 116 1.96 -1.70 16.17
N LEU A 117 2.26 -1.72 14.86
CA LEU A 117 2.86 -2.89 14.19
C LEU A 117 4.35 -2.71 13.85
N ALA A 118 4.81 -1.47 13.69
CA ALA A 118 6.20 -1.19 13.34
C ALA A 118 7.18 -1.74 14.39
N GLY A 119 8.29 -2.32 13.90
CA GLY A 119 9.31 -2.98 14.70
C GLY A 119 9.00 -4.43 15.10
N ARG A 120 7.79 -4.94 14.86
CA ARG A 120 7.33 -6.26 15.34
C ARG A 120 7.33 -7.35 14.27
N GLY A 121 7.64 -6.98 13.03
CA GLY A 121 7.58 -7.89 11.89
C GLY A 121 8.40 -7.39 10.72
N GLY A 122 8.28 -8.10 9.60
CA GLY A 122 8.86 -7.69 8.34
C GLY A 122 8.28 -8.50 7.19
N MET A 123 8.88 -8.33 6.01
CA MET A 123 8.48 -9.05 4.81
C MET A 123 9.69 -9.45 3.98
N VAL A 124 9.62 -10.60 3.30
CA VAL A 124 10.65 -11.12 2.40
C VAL A 124 10.01 -11.46 1.05
N SER A 125 10.59 -10.95 -0.02
CA SER A 125 10.29 -11.39 -1.39
C SER A 125 11.14 -12.61 -1.74
N VAL A 126 10.50 -13.67 -2.21
CA VAL A 126 11.12 -14.95 -2.58
C VAL A 126 10.87 -15.20 -4.07
N ALA A 127 11.94 -15.45 -4.82
CA ALA A 127 11.88 -15.75 -6.24
C ALA A 127 11.47 -17.22 -6.49
N SER A 128 10.26 -17.59 -6.05
CA SER A 128 9.74 -18.95 -6.13
C SER A 128 8.20 -18.93 -6.25
N PRO A 129 7.58 -19.94 -6.90
CA PRO A 129 6.13 -20.11 -6.95
C PRO A 129 5.49 -20.24 -5.56
N VAL A 130 4.24 -19.81 -5.44
CA VAL A 130 3.55 -19.77 -4.14
C VAL A 130 3.47 -21.12 -3.43
N ASP A 131 3.27 -22.22 -4.16
CA ASP A 131 3.14 -23.54 -3.55
C ASP A 131 4.45 -24.06 -2.97
N GLU A 132 5.58 -23.71 -3.58
CA GLU A 132 6.90 -24.00 -3.01
C GLU A 132 7.14 -23.16 -1.76
N VAL A 133 6.78 -21.87 -1.80
CA VAL A 133 6.92 -20.99 -0.64
C VAL A 133 6.05 -21.47 0.53
N ARG A 134 4.80 -21.89 0.28
CA ARG A 134 3.91 -22.50 1.29
C ARG A 134 4.58 -23.67 2.00
N ARG A 135 5.11 -24.64 1.25
CA ARG A 135 5.83 -25.80 1.82
C ARG A 135 7.04 -25.37 2.66
N ARG A 136 7.73 -24.30 2.27
CA ARG A 136 8.92 -23.80 2.99
C ARG A 136 8.57 -23.13 4.32
N ILE A 137 7.41 -22.47 4.38
CA ILE A 137 6.96 -21.74 5.57
C ILE A 137 6.14 -22.59 6.54
N GLU A 138 5.61 -23.74 6.13
CA GLU A 138 4.84 -24.67 6.99
C GLU A 138 5.59 -25.04 8.29
N ALA A 139 6.90 -25.22 8.19
CA ALA A 139 7.76 -25.58 9.34
C ALA A 139 8.35 -24.36 10.07
N LEU A 140 7.83 -23.15 9.84
CA LEU A 140 8.22 -21.95 10.58
C LEU A 140 7.22 -21.66 11.69
N SER A 141 7.73 -21.34 12.87
CA SER A 141 6.91 -20.88 14.00
C SER A 141 6.61 -19.39 13.87
N GLY A 142 5.50 -18.95 14.47
CA GLY A 142 5.08 -17.54 14.51
C GLY A 142 3.99 -17.20 13.50
N ALA A 143 3.67 -15.90 13.40
CA ALA A 143 2.67 -15.39 12.47
C ALA A 143 3.24 -15.36 11.04
N VAL A 144 3.37 -16.50 10.38
CA VAL A 144 3.93 -16.59 9.02
C VAL A 144 2.80 -16.68 8.01
N ALA A 145 2.80 -15.79 7.02
CA ALA A 145 1.78 -15.76 5.97
C ALA A 145 2.39 -15.49 4.59
N VAL A 146 1.78 -16.05 3.55
CA VAL A 146 1.97 -15.55 2.19
C VAL A 146 1.22 -14.23 2.09
N ALA A 147 1.97 -13.14 2.00
CA ALA A 147 1.44 -11.78 1.97
C ALA A 147 0.99 -11.35 0.57
N ALA A 148 1.69 -11.79 -0.47
CA ALA A 148 1.34 -11.47 -1.86
C ALA A 148 1.91 -12.51 -2.84
N VAL A 149 1.17 -12.74 -3.92
CA VAL A 149 1.63 -13.51 -5.08
C VAL A 149 1.69 -12.53 -6.25
N ASN A 150 2.88 -12.01 -6.54
CA ASN A 150 3.07 -10.96 -7.55
C ASN A 150 3.29 -11.52 -8.95
N GLY A 151 3.54 -12.82 -9.07
CA GLY A 151 3.70 -13.51 -10.34
C GLY A 151 4.07 -14.98 -10.15
N PRO A 152 4.22 -15.75 -11.25
CA PRO A 152 4.44 -17.20 -11.21
C PRO A 152 5.68 -17.64 -10.42
N SER A 153 6.68 -16.76 -10.28
CA SER A 153 7.93 -17.01 -9.57
C SER A 153 8.28 -15.89 -8.58
N SER A 154 7.29 -15.18 -8.05
CA SER A 154 7.51 -14.05 -7.14
C SER A 154 6.44 -14.02 -6.05
N THR A 155 6.81 -14.47 -4.86
CA THR A 155 5.93 -14.57 -3.69
C THR A 155 6.52 -13.77 -2.55
N VAL A 156 5.69 -13.04 -1.81
CA VAL A 156 6.10 -12.29 -0.61
C VAL A 156 5.57 -13.00 0.63
N VAL A 157 6.43 -13.15 1.63
CA VAL A 157 6.09 -13.70 2.95
C VAL A 157 6.17 -12.57 3.98
N SER A 158 5.21 -12.50 4.88
CA SER A 158 5.25 -11.63 6.05
C SER A 158 5.32 -12.47 7.33
N SER A 159 6.17 -12.04 8.28
CA SER A 159 6.28 -12.71 9.59
C SER A 159 7.08 -11.89 10.61
N THR A 160 7.37 -12.51 11.76
CA THR A 160 8.31 -11.96 12.75
C THR A 160 9.74 -11.92 12.18
N PRO A 161 10.62 -11.04 12.67
CA PRO A 161 11.99 -10.94 12.19
C PRO A 161 12.74 -12.28 12.21
N GLU A 162 12.56 -13.06 13.28
CA GLU A 162 13.24 -14.34 13.51
C GLU A 162 12.80 -15.41 12.52
N ALA A 163 11.49 -15.52 12.25
CA ALA A 163 10.97 -16.45 11.26
C ALA A 163 11.46 -16.12 9.85
N LEU A 164 11.59 -14.83 9.52
CA LEU A 164 12.12 -14.38 8.24
C LEU A 164 13.63 -14.63 8.11
N ASP A 165 14.41 -14.53 9.18
CA ASP A 165 15.82 -14.92 9.18
C ASP A 165 15.99 -16.41 8.87
N VAL A 166 15.16 -17.26 9.49
CA VAL A 166 15.16 -18.71 9.20
C VAL A 166 14.78 -18.97 7.73
N LEU A 167 13.78 -18.27 7.20
CA LEU A 167 13.38 -18.39 5.79
C LEU A 167 14.51 -17.98 4.84
N LEU A 168 15.16 -16.84 5.09
CA LEU A 168 16.28 -16.35 4.27
C LEU A 168 17.43 -17.36 4.25
N ALA A 169 17.83 -17.88 5.42
CA ALA A 169 18.89 -18.88 5.51
C ALA A 169 18.53 -20.20 4.81
N ARG A 170 17.24 -20.59 4.81
CA ARG A 170 16.76 -21.75 4.03
C ARG A 170 16.83 -21.48 2.53
N CYS A 171 16.41 -20.31 2.08
CA CYS A 171 16.48 -19.92 0.67
C CYS A 171 17.93 -19.87 0.18
N GLU A 172 18.84 -19.29 0.96
CA GLU A 172 20.27 -19.23 0.62
C GLU A 172 20.89 -20.63 0.47
N ARG A 173 20.63 -21.53 1.42
CA ARG A 173 21.10 -22.93 1.36
C ARG A 173 20.63 -23.66 0.10
N ASP A 174 19.43 -23.34 -0.37
CA ASP A 174 18.82 -23.98 -1.53
C ASP A 174 19.07 -23.22 -2.85
N GLY A 175 19.90 -22.16 -2.83
CA GLY A 175 20.20 -21.34 -4.01
C GLY A 175 19.03 -20.50 -4.53
N ILE A 176 18.01 -20.26 -3.70
CA ILE A 176 16.82 -19.48 -4.04
C ILE A 176 17.05 -18.02 -3.66
N ARG A 177 16.87 -17.11 -4.63
CA ARG A 177 16.95 -15.67 -4.38
C ARG A 177 15.81 -15.23 -3.46
N ALA A 178 16.14 -14.67 -2.32
CA ALA A 178 15.21 -14.03 -1.40
C ALA A 178 15.78 -12.70 -0.89
N ARG A 179 14.92 -11.70 -0.69
CA ARG A 179 15.33 -10.35 -0.28
C ARG A 179 14.33 -9.76 0.71
N ARG A 180 14.83 -9.13 1.79
CA ARG A 180 14.01 -8.32 2.70
C ARG A 180 13.38 -7.13 1.96
N VAL A 181 12.09 -6.93 2.18
CA VAL A 181 11.39 -5.71 1.78
C VAL A 181 11.70 -4.65 2.83
N ALA A 182 11.91 -3.39 2.42
CA ALA A 182 12.21 -2.28 3.32
C ALA A 182 10.94 -1.82 4.08
N VAL A 183 10.48 -2.66 5.00
CA VAL A 183 9.35 -2.46 5.92
C VAL A 183 9.68 -3.10 7.27
N SER A 184 9.20 -2.50 8.34
CA SER A 184 9.41 -2.97 9.73
C SER A 184 8.16 -3.59 10.35
N TYR A 185 7.18 -4.00 9.53
CA TYR A 185 5.92 -4.59 9.98
C TYR A 185 5.49 -5.73 9.05
N ALA A 186 4.72 -6.67 9.58
CA ALA A 186 4.20 -7.83 8.82
C ALA A 186 2.75 -7.59 8.38
N SER A 187 2.55 -6.78 7.34
CA SER A 187 1.21 -6.67 6.71
C SER A 187 0.76 -8.00 6.08
N HIS A 188 -0.55 -8.15 5.86
CA HIS A 188 -1.15 -9.36 5.28
C HIS A 188 -0.86 -10.62 6.12
N SER A 189 -0.90 -10.48 7.45
CA SER A 189 -0.66 -11.55 8.42
C SER A 189 -1.57 -11.39 9.63
N SER A 190 -1.64 -12.40 10.49
CA SER A 190 -2.42 -12.33 11.74
C SER A 190 -1.96 -11.23 12.71
N GLN A 191 -0.76 -10.64 12.54
CA GLN A 191 -0.38 -9.46 13.33
C GLN A 191 -1.31 -8.26 13.09
N VAL A 192 -1.94 -8.19 11.92
CA VAL A 192 -2.90 -7.12 11.56
C VAL A 192 -4.20 -7.21 12.36
N ASP A 193 -4.53 -8.37 12.92
CA ASP A 193 -5.76 -8.57 13.69
C ASP A 193 -5.82 -7.60 14.90
N GLU A 194 -4.66 -7.22 15.46
CA GLU A 194 -4.55 -6.28 16.59
C GLU A 194 -5.01 -4.85 16.28
N VAL A 195 -4.97 -4.45 15.00
CA VAL A 195 -5.34 -3.08 14.58
C VAL A 195 -6.74 -3.01 13.98
N ARG A 196 -7.47 -4.14 13.92
CA ARG A 196 -8.80 -4.23 13.29
C ARG A 196 -9.77 -3.16 13.79
N GLU A 197 -10.05 -3.15 15.09
CA GLU A 197 -11.06 -2.25 15.67
C GLU A 197 -10.70 -0.78 15.48
N ARG A 198 -9.40 -0.46 15.52
CA ARG A 198 -8.93 0.90 15.29
C ARG A 198 -9.12 1.31 13.84
N ILE A 199 -8.82 0.44 12.87
CA ILE A 199 -9.04 0.70 11.45
C ILE A 199 -10.52 0.92 11.18
N LEU A 200 -11.40 0.04 11.66
CA LEU A 200 -12.83 0.17 11.44
C LEU A 200 -13.38 1.47 12.03
N THR A 201 -12.94 1.83 13.24
CA THR A 201 -13.35 3.09 13.88
C THR A 201 -12.85 4.31 13.11
N ASP A 202 -11.55 4.35 12.78
CA ASP A 202 -10.94 5.50 12.12
C ASP A 202 -11.50 5.69 10.69
N LEU A 203 -11.88 4.61 10.02
CA LEU A 203 -12.40 4.62 8.64
C LEU A 203 -13.93 4.54 8.53
N ALA A 204 -14.67 4.40 9.63
CA ALA A 204 -16.14 4.40 9.61
C ALA A 204 -16.77 5.59 8.86
N PRO A 205 -16.18 6.81 8.89
CA PRO A 205 -16.71 7.95 8.14
C PRO A 205 -16.41 7.97 6.63
N VAL A 206 -15.71 6.96 6.09
CA VAL A 206 -15.48 6.87 4.64
C VAL A 206 -16.83 6.62 3.95
N GLU A 207 -17.12 7.41 2.92
CA GLU A 207 -18.32 7.29 2.10
C GLU A 207 -17.95 6.72 0.72
N PRO A 208 -18.10 5.40 0.48
CA PRO A 208 -17.74 4.82 -0.80
C PRO A 208 -18.66 5.31 -1.91
N GLN A 209 -18.09 5.55 -3.09
CA GLN A 209 -18.77 6.10 -4.25
C GLN A 209 -18.89 5.07 -5.37
N ALA A 210 -19.81 5.26 -6.31
CA ALA A 210 -19.89 4.42 -7.50
C ALA A 210 -18.62 4.58 -8.35
N PHE A 211 -18.13 3.49 -8.92
CA PHE A 211 -16.96 3.51 -9.78
C PHE A 211 -17.31 4.11 -11.16
N ALA A 212 -16.51 5.07 -11.61
CA ALA A 212 -16.53 5.56 -12.98
C ALA A 212 -15.71 4.67 -13.93
N VAL A 213 -14.72 3.96 -13.39
CA VAL A 213 -13.83 3.05 -14.12
C VAL A 213 -13.85 1.68 -13.42
N PRO A 214 -13.94 0.56 -14.16
CA PRO A 214 -13.89 -0.78 -13.57
C PRO A 214 -12.70 -0.97 -12.62
N PHE A 215 -12.97 -1.48 -11.41
CA PHE A 215 -11.95 -1.72 -10.38
C PHE A 215 -11.81 -3.22 -10.10
N PHE A 216 -10.61 -3.76 -10.30
CA PHE A 216 -10.28 -5.14 -9.98
C PHE A 216 -9.65 -5.21 -8.58
N SER A 217 -10.34 -5.87 -7.65
CA SER A 217 -9.86 -6.06 -6.29
C SER A 217 -8.84 -7.19 -6.24
N THR A 218 -7.64 -6.87 -5.77
CA THR A 218 -6.61 -7.89 -5.45
C THR A 218 -6.85 -8.57 -4.11
N VAL A 219 -7.77 -8.05 -3.30
CA VAL A 219 -8.24 -8.66 -2.05
C VAL A 219 -9.18 -9.82 -2.34
N ASN A 220 -10.17 -9.58 -3.21
CA ASN A 220 -11.18 -10.58 -3.55
C ASN A 220 -10.79 -11.46 -4.75
N GLY A 221 -9.89 -10.97 -5.61
CA GLY A 221 -9.53 -11.65 -6.86
C GLY A 221 -10.59 -11.50 -7.96
N GLU A 222 -11.41 -10.45 -7.91
CA GLU A 222 -12.52 -10.22 -8.83
C GLU A 222 -12.78 -8.71 -9.05
N TRP A 223 -13.62 -8.41 -10.05
CA TRP A 223 -14.14 -7.07 -10.27
C TRP A 223 -15.17 -6.72 -9.19
N LEU A 224 -15.03 -5.57 -8.55
CA LEU A 224 -16.07 -5.08 -7.64
C LEU A 224 -17.28 -4.54 -8.42
N GLY A 225 -18.46 -4.58 -7.80
CA GLY A 225 -19.67 -3.97 -8.34
C GLY A 225 -19.47 -2.48 -8.59
N ALA A 226 -19.99 -1.98 -9.71
CA ALA A 226 -19.81 -0.58 -10.12
C ALA A 226 -20.58 0.42 -9.24
N ASP A 227 -21.58 -0.05 -8.48
CA ASP A 227 -22.52 0.75 -7.71
C ASP A 227 -21.93 1.30 -6.40
N ARG A 228 -20.92 0.64 -5.83
CA ARG A 228 -20.34 1.04 -4.55
C ARG A 228 -18.87 0.66 -4.41
N GLY A 229 -18.06 1.66 -4.08
CA GLY A 229 -16.66 1.51 -3.77
C GLY A 229 -16.37 0.80 -2.44
N PRO A 230 -15.09 0.72 -2.05
CA PRO A 230 -14.64 0.02 -0.85
C PRO A 230 -14.92 0.80 0.45
N ASP A 231 -15.49 0.11 1.44
CA ASP A 231 -15.76 0.64 2.78
C ASP A 231 -14.65 0.31 3.81
N ALA A 232 -14.86 0.69 5.07
CA ALA A 232 -13.91 0.46 6.15
C ALA A 232 -13.53 -1.03 6.33
N GLU A 233 -14.50 -1.94 6.19
CA GLU A 233 -14.24 -3.38 6.32
C GLU A 233 -13.40 -3.89 5.14
N TYR A 234 -13.66 -3.39 3.93
CA TYR A 234 -12.80 -3.66 2.78
C TYR A 234 -11.35 -3.22 3.07
N TRP A 235 -11.14 -2.03 3.61
CA TRP A 235 -9.80 -1.51 3.86
C TRP A 235 -9.06 -2.26 4.98
N TYR A 236 -9.79 -2.80 5.96
CA TYR A 236 -9.23 -3.77 6.90
C TYR A 236 -8.79 -5.05 6.19
N ARG A 237 -9.67 -5.66 5.39
CA ARG A 237 -9.33 -6.87 4.60
C ARG A 237 -8.20 -6.65 3.62
N ASN A 238 -8.07 -5.45 3.04
CA ASN A 238 -6.94 -5.09 2.18
C ASN A 238 -5.60 -5.12 2.93
N LEU A 239 -5.58 -4.80 4.22
CA LEU A 239 -4.37 -4.86 5.03
C LEU A 239 -4.09 -6.27 5.58
N ARG A 240 -5.15 -7.06 5.82
CA ARG A 240 -5.09 -8.39 6.44
C ARG A 240 -4.80 -9.51 5.44
#